data_AF-A0A7L4CXF9-F1
#
_entry.id   AF-A0A7L4CXF9-F1
#
_cell.length_a   1.000
_cell.length_b   1.000
_cell.length_c   1.000
_cell.angle_alpha   90.00
_cell.angle_beta   90.00
_cell.angle_gamma   90.00
#
_symmetry.space_group_name_H-M   'P 1'
#
loop_
_entity.id
_entity.type
_entity.pdbx_description
1 polymer ?
#
loop_
_entity_poly.entity_id
_entity_poly.type
_entity_poly.pdbx_seq_one_letter_code
_entity_poly.pdbx_strand_id
1 'polypeptide(L)' 'EGPHVCEECGQAFQNSRGLARHRPVHRSEQPFVCDQCGKAFQNSRGLAQHHYMHRTERPHVCEECSKAFKSV' A
#
# COMPACT_ATOMS: atom_id res chain seq x y z
N GLU A 1 11.98 -8.45 -24.44
CA GLU A 1 11.54 -7.12 -23.98
C GLU A 1 10.19 -6.83 -24.64
N GLY A 2 9.10 -6.74 -23.87
CA GLY A 2 7.82 -6.34 -24.44
C GLY A 2 7.86 -4.82 -24.67
N PRO A 3 7.56 -4.30 -25.87
CA PRO A 3 7.70 -2.87 -26.17
C PRO A 3 6.75 -1.99 -25.36
N HIS A 4 5.79 -2.58 -24.64
CA HIS A 4 4.81 -1.89 -23.83
C HIS A 4 5.07 -2.18 -22.35
N VAL A 5 5.89 -1.34 -21.73
CA VAL A 5 6.24 -1.43 -20.31
C VAL A 5 5.37 -0.46 -19.51
N CYS A 6 4.87 -0.90 -18.36
CA CYS A 6 4.22 -0.01 -17.40
C CYS A 6 5.28 0.80 -16.66
N GLU A 7 5.24 2.13 -16.76
CA GLU A 7 6.20 3.01 -16.08
C GLU A 7 6.02 3.03 -14.55
N GLU A 8 4.84 2.63 -14.06
CA GLU A 8 4.53 2.64 -12.62
C GLU A 8 5.04 1.39 -11.88
N CYS A 9 5.20 0.24 -12.57
CA CYS A 9 5.66 -1.00 -11.94
C CYS A 9 6.70 -1.80 -12.75
N GLY A 10 7.09 -1.33 -13.91
CA GLY A 10 8.05 -2.01 -14.80
C GLY A 10 7.52 -3.25 -15.50
N GLN A 11 6.23 -3.58 -15.36
CA GLN A 11 5.67 -4.79 -15.96
C GLN A 11 5.57 -4.67 -17.50
N ALA A 12 6.14 -5.64 -18.21
CA ALA A 12 6.15 -5.67 -19.67
C ALA A 12 4.96 -6.45 -20.26
N PHE A 13 4.36 -5.91 -21.30
CA PHE A 13 3.23 -6.51 -22.02
C PHE A 13 3.57 -6.74 -23.49
N GLN A 14 2.94 -7.76 -24.07
CA GLN A 14 3.12 -8.11 -25.50
C GLN A 14 2.45 -7.11 -26.45
N ASN A 15 1.45 -6.34 -25.98
CA ASN A 15 0.72 -5.39 -26.80
C ASN A 15 0.18 -4.21 -25.96
N SER A 16 -0.12 -3.10 -26.63
CA SER A 16 -0.65 -1.88 -26.03
C SER A 16 -2.01 -2.09 -25.35
N ARG A 17 -2.84 -3.02 -25.84
CA ARG A 17 -4.13 -3.37 -25.25
C ARG A 17 -3.98 -3.99 -23.85
N GLY A 18 -2.95 -4.84 -23.66
CA GLY A 18 -2.60 -5.42 -22.36
C GLY A 18 -2.17 -4.35 -21.36
N LEU A 19 -1.29 -3.44 -21.79
CA LEU A 19 -0.87 -2.29 -20.98
C LEU A 19 -2.06 -1.37 -20.65
N ALA A 20 -2.92 -1.06 -21.62
CA ALA A 20 -4.09 -0.20 -21.42
C ALA A 20 -5.09 -0.79 -20.40
N ARG A 21 -5.33 -2.11 -20.44
CA ARG A 21 -6.16 -2.81 -19.43
C ARG A 21 -5.50 -2.86 -18.05
N HIS A 22 -4.17 -2.78 -18.00
CA HIS A 22 -3.40 -2.81 -16.77
C HIS A 22 -3.30 -1.44 -16.07
N ARG A 23 -3.26 -0.32 -16.80
CA ARG A 23 -3.21 1.04 -16.22
C ARG A 23 -4.28 1.30 -15.12
N PRO A 24 -5.54 0.84 -15.25
CA PRO A 24 -6.54 0.98 -14.19
C PRO A 24 -6.17 0.31 -12.86
N VAL A 25 -5.29 -0.70 -12.85
CA VAL A 25 -4.83 -1.35 -11.62
C VAL A 25 -3.97 -0.40 -10.78
N HIS A 26 -3.18 0.46 -11.42
CA HIS A 26 -2.45 1.51 -10.72
C HIS A 26 -3.35 2.67 -10.33
N ARG A 27 -4.30 2.97 -11.22
CA ARG A 27 -5.43 3.82 -10.94
C ARG A 27 -6.48 3.14 -10.04
N SER A 28 -6.07 2.21 -9.17
CA SER A 28 -6.84 1.85 -7.99
C SER A 28 -6.98 3.14 -7.17
N GLU A 29 -7.94 3.98 -7.57
CA GLU A 29 -8.41 5.16 -6.87
C GLU A 29 -9.02 4.61 -5.60
N GLN A 30 -8.13 4.32 -4.68
CA GLN A 30 -8.39 3.99 -3.33
C GLN A 30 -8.25 5.34 -2.64
N PRO A 31 -9.32 6.16 -2.60
CA PRO A 31 -9.25 7.54 -2.13
C PRO A 31 -8.79 7.63 -0.66
N PHE A 32 -8.76 6.48 0.02
CA PHE A 32 -8.34 6.35 1.40
C PHE A 32 -6.93 5.78 1.46
N VAL A 33 -5.93 6.67 1.42
CA VAL A 33 -4.51 6.32 1.56
C VAL A 33 -4.08 6.47 3.01
N CYS A 34 -3.33 5.49 3.52
CA CYS A 34 -2.69 5.59 4.82
C CYS A 34 -1.50 6.55 4.75
N ASP A 35 -1.52 7.55 5.64
CA ASP A 35 -0.47 8.56 5.79
C ASP A 35 0.82 8.00 6.39
N GLN A 36 0.74 6.91 7.16
CA GLN A 36 1.90 6.29 7.82
C GLN A 36 2.72 5.38 6.89
N CYS A 37 2.07 4.63 5.99
CA CYS A 37 2.76 3.64 5.14
C CYS A 37 2.44 3.73 3.64
N GLY A 38 1.59 4.66 3.23
CA GLY A 38 1.20 4.85 1.83
C GLY A 38 0.25 3.78 1.28
N LYS A 39 -0.21 2.84 2.10
CA LYS A 39 -1.12 1.77 1.66
C LYS A 39 -2.50 2.34 1.38
N ALA A 40 -3.06 2.04 0.22
CA ALA A 40 -4.35 2.57 -0.21
C ALA A 40 -5.48 1.55 0.03
N PHE A 41 -6.68 2.07 0.35
CA PHE A 41 -7.92 1.34 0.64
C PHE A 41 -9.10 1.84 -0.22
N GLN A 42 -9.94 0.92 -0.69
CA GLN A 42 -11.13 1.24 -1.51
C GLN A 42 -12.24 1.95 -0.73
N ASN A 43 -12.22 1.87 0.60
CA ASN A 43 -13.22 2.48 1.47
C ASN A 43 -12.60 2.95 2.80
N SER A 44 -13.29 3.89 3.46
CA SER A 44 -12.86 4.47 4.74
C SER A 44 -12.79 3.43 5.87
N ARG A 45 -13.65 2.40 5.83
CA ARG A 45 -13.67 1.33 6.84
C ARG A 45 -12.39 0.51 6.81
N GLY A 46 -11.88 0.18 5.62
CA GLY A 46 -10.62 -0.53 5.44
C GLY A 46 -9.43 0.28 5.94
N LEU A 47 -9.40 1.58 5.62
CA LEU A 47 -8.38 2.49 6.14
C LEU A 47 -8.44 2.61 7.67
N ALA A 48 -9.63 2.75 8.25
CA ALA A 48 -9.81 2.89 9.69
C ALA A 48 -9.36 1.63 10.45
N GLN A 49 -9.68 0.43 9.97
CA GLN A 49 -9.20 -0.82 10.55
C GLN A 49 -7.67 -0.94 10.42
N HIS A 50 -7.12 -0.51 9.30
CA HIS A 50 -5.67 -0.50 9.10
C HIS A 50 -4.94 0.46 10.06
N HIS A 51 -5.51 1.65 10.31
CA HIS A 51 -4.98 2.60 11.29
C HIS A 51 -4.95 2.01 12.71
N TYR A 52 -5.88 1.11 13.04
CA TYR A 52 -5.84 0.39 14.31
C TYR A 52 -4.61 -0.51 14.41
N MET A 53 -4.24 -1.20 13.33
CA MET A 53 -3.03 -2.03 13.30
C MET A 53 -1.77 -1.19 13.55
N HIS A 54 -1.67 0.02 13.00
CA HIS A 54 -0.54 0.90 13.31
C HIS A 54 -0.48 1.34 14.79
N ARG A 55 -1.63 1.45 15.47
CA ARG A 55 -1.65 1.74 16.92
C ARG A 55 -1.20 0.55 17.76
N THR A 56 -1.57 -0.67 17.38
CA THR A 56 -1.17 -1.89 18.09
C THR A 56 0.24 -2.36 17.71
N GLU A 57 0.67 -2.05 16.49
CA GLU A 57 2.02 -2.32 15.99
C GLU A 57 3.01 -1.24 16.37
N ARG A 58 2.56 -0.05 16.80
CA ARG A 58 3.44 0.90 17.47
C ARG A 58 4.04 0.17 18.66
N PRO A 59 5.35 -0.09 18.67
CA PRO A 59 5.92 -0.68 19.84
C PRO A 59 5.71 0.31 20.97
N HIS A 60 5.19 -0.17 22.10
CA HIS A 60 5.36 0.56 23.35
C HIS A 60 6.86 0.55 23.62
N VAL A 61 7.55 1.58 23.11
CA VAL A 61 8.98 1.77 23.36
C VAL A 61 9.08 2.25 24.79
N CYS A 62 9.52 1.37 25.68
CA CYS A 62 9.94 1.78 27.00
C CYS A 62 11.23 2.60 26.85
N GLU A 63 11.16 3.90 27.14
CA GLU A 63 12.30 4.83 27.04
C GLU A 63 13.47 4.45 27.96
N GLU A 64 13.23 3.73 29.07
CA GLU A 64 14.31 3.22 29.94
C GLU A 64 15.00 1.97 29.39
N CYS A 65 14.33 1.14 28.60
CA CYS A 65 14.82 -0.20 28.25
C CYS A 65 15.12 -0.40 26.76
N SER A 66 14.78 0.58 25.89
CA SER A 66 14.91 0.51 24.42
C SER A 66 14.31 -0.76 23.78
N LYS A 67 13.42 -1.46 24.48
CA LYS A 67 12.76 -2.67 23.97
C LYS A 67 11.39 -2.33 23.42
N ALA A 68 11.23 -2.60 22.13
CA ALA A 68 9.98 -2.52 21.40
C ALA A 68 9.14 -3.77 21.68
N PHE A 69 8.06 -3.64 22.46
CA PHE A 69 7.09 -4.73 22.65
C PHE A 69 5.92 -4.53 21.70
N LYS A 70 5.65 -5.53 20.86
CA LYS A 70 4.37 -5.64 20.13
C LYS A 70 3.36 -6.22 21.12
N SER A 71 2.34 -5.44 21.47
CA SER A 71 1.16 -5.99 22.17
C SER A 71 0.38 -6.83 21.16
N VAL A 72 0.35 -8.14 21.37
CA VAL A 72 -0.50 -9.08 20.62
C VAL A 72 -1.97 -8.88 21.00
#